data_AF-A0A923QQB7-F1
#
_entry.id   AF-A0A923QQB7-F1
#
_cell.length_a   1.000
_cell.length_b   1.000
_cell.length_c   1.000
_cell.angle_alpha   90.00
_cell.angle_beta   90.00
_cell.angle_gamma   90.00
#
_symmetry.space_group_name_H-M   'P 1'
#
loop_
_entity.id
_entity.type
_entity.pdbx_description
1 polymer ?
#
loop_
_entity_poly.entity_id
_entity_poly.type
_entity_poly.pdbx_seq_one_letter_code
_entity_poly.pdbx_strand_id
1 'polypeptide(L)'
;MGATKREHFTDKQNAIATLAKALGHPARVAIMDYLLKVDACICGDIVTELPLAQPTVSQHLKELKNTGLIKGNIEGNTICYFIDEKALDKL
;
A
#
# COMPACT_ATOMS: atom_id res chain seq x y z
N MET A 1 -5.74 -11.81 -19.27
CA MET A 1 -4.45 -11.09 -19.37
C MET A 1 -3.35 -12.10 -19.60
N GLY A 2 -2.46 -11.89 -20.59
CA GLY A 2 -1.33 -12.78 -20.84
C GLY A 2 -0.38 -12.83 -19.65
N ALA A 3 0.27 -13.97 -19.43
CA ALA A 3 1.28 -14.10 -18.38
C ALA A 3 2.43 -13.10 -18.64
N THR A 4 2.77 -12.28 -17.65
CA THR A 4 3.93 -11.40 -17.72
C THR A 4 5.19 -12.26 -17.70
N LYS A 5 5.98 -12.21 -18.79
CA LYS A 5 7.26 -12.92 -18.93
C LYS A 5 8.36 -12.24 -18.09
N ARG A 6 8.27 -12.38 -16.76
CA ARG A 6 9.17 -11.70 -15.80
C ARG A 6 10.65 -12.05 -16.01
N GLU A 7 10.94 -13.20 -16.58
CA GLU A 7 12.30 -13.68 -16.88
C GLU A 7 13.07 -12.81 -17.90
N HIS A 8 12.38 -11.96 -18.66
CA HIS A 8 13.00 -11.06 -19.64
C HIS A 8 13.38 -9.68 -19.07
N PHE A 9 13.12 -9.45 -17.78
CA PHE A 9 13.33 -8.16 -17.13
C PHE A 9 14.27 -8.31 -15.94
N THR A 10 15.02 -7.25 -15.65
CA THR A 10 15.91 -7.20 -14.48
C THR A 10 15.10 -7.30 -13.18
N ASP A 11 15.75 -7.75 -12.11
CA ASP A 11 15.11 -7.80 -10.78
C ASP A 11 14.57 -6.44 -10.35
N LYS A 12 15.29 -5.36 -10.66
CA LYS A 12 14.84 -3.99 -10.40
C LYS A 12 13.55 -3.65 -11.15
N GLN A 13 13.47 -3.96 -12.45
CA GLN A 13 12.27 -3.71 -13.26
C GLN A 13 11.08 -4.53 -12.76
N ASN A 14 11.28 -5.80 -12.38
CA ASN A 14 10.24 -6.65 -11.83
C ASN A 14 9.75 -6.16 -10.45
N ALA A 15 10.66 -5.65 -9.62
CA ALA A 15 10.32 -5.04 -8.34
C ALA A 15 9.48 -3.77 -8.53
N ILE A 16 9.92 -2.84 -9.40
CA ILE A 16 9.18 -1.62 -9.74
C ILE A 16 7.79 -1.98 -10.30
N ALA A 17 7.70 -2.92 -11.22
CA ALA A 17 6.41 -3.35 -11.79
C ALA A 17 5.45 -3.89 -10.72
N THR A 18 5.97 -4.57 -9.70
CA THR A 18 5.17 -5.07 -8.57
C THR A 18 4.63 -3.93 -7.72
N LEU A 19 5.48 -2.95 -7.38
CA LEU A 19 5.08 -1.74 -6.63
C LEU A 19 4.08 -0.89 -7.43
N ALA A 20 4.34 -0.66 -8.72
CA ALA A 20 3.46 0.09 -9.61
C ALA A 20 2.09 -0.59 -9.76
N LYS A 21 2.04 -1.93 -9.86
CA LYS A 21 0.78 -2.69 -9.87
C LYS A 21 0.01 -2.52 -8.56
N ALA A 22 0.72 -2.41 -7.43
CA ALA A 22 0.12 -2.13 -6.14
C ALA A 22 -0.44 -0.69 -6.05
N LEU A 23 0.19 0.27 -6.71
CA LEU A 23 -0.29 1.65 -6.76
C LEU A 23 -1.39 1.87 -7.82
N GLY A 24 -1.49 1.01 -8.84
CA GLY A 24 -2.41 1.18 -9.97
C GLY A 24 -3.92 1.11 -9.68
N HIS A 25 -4.37 1.21 -8.41
CA HIS A 25 -5.79 1.30 -8.06
C HIS A 25 -6.06 2.62 -7.31
N PRO A 26 -7.10 3.39 -7.68
CA PRO A 26 -7.33 4.73 -7.13
C PRO A 26 -7.50 4.74 -5.60
N ALA A 27 -8.21 3.76 -5.04
CA ALA A 27 -8.34 3.66 -3.58
C ALA A 27 -6.98 3.49 -2.86
N ARG A 28 -6.02 2.77 -3.47
CA ARG A 28 -4.68 2.58 -2.89
C ARG A 28 -3.85 3.86 -2.99
N VAL A 29 -4.01 4.62 -4.09
CA VAL A 29 -3.40 5.96 -4.21
C VAL A 29 -3.95 6.91 -3.16
N ALA A 30 -5.27 6.95 -2.95
CA ALA A 30 -5.90 7.78 -1.92
C ALA A 30 -5.43 7.42 -0.50
N ILE A 31 -5.28 6.12 -0.20
CA ILE A 31 -4.67 5.66 1.07
C ILE A 31 -3.24 6.20 1.22
N MET A 32 -2.41 6.10 0.18
CA MET A 32 -1.03 6.60 0.22
C MET A 32 -0.98 8.12 0.40
N ASP A 33 -1.80 8.87 -0.35
CA ASP A 33 -1.91 10.34 -0.23
C ASP A 33 -2.33 10.77 1.19
N TYR A 34 -3.27 10.05 1.80
CA TYR A 34 -3.68 10.30 3.17
C TYR A 34 -2.54 10.02 4.17
N LEU A 35 -1.88 8.86 4.05
CA LEU A 35 -0.76 8.50 4.92
C LEU A 35 0.42 9.49 4.81
N LEU A 36 0.68 10.06 3.62
CA LEU A 36 1.70 11.11 3.42
C LEU A 36 1.37 12.42 4.14
N LYS A 37 0.08 12.75 4.29
CA LYS A 37 -0.36 14.01 4.92
C LYS A 37 -0.34 13.96 6.43
N VAL A 38 -0.65 12.79 7.00
CA VAL A 38 -0.86 12.64 8.44
C VAL A 38 0.47 12.41 9.18
N ASP A 39 1.54 12.00 8.48
CA ASP A 39 2.89 11.76 9.03
C ASP A 39 2.91 10.98 10.36
N ALA A 40 1.89 10.15 10.59
CA ALA A 40 1.65 9.51 11.87
C ALA A 40 0.93 8.16 11.74
N CYS A 41 0.98 7.43 12.84
CA CYS A 41 0.38 6.12 13.07
C CYS A 41 -1.16 6.21 12.98
N ILE A 42 -1.75 5.72 11.88
CA ILE A 42 -3.22 5.81 11.71
C ILE A 42 -3.91 4.52 12.17
N CYS A 43 -4.76 4.66 13.19
CA CYS A 43 -5.59 3.59 13.75
C CYS A 43 -7.05 3.79 13.34
N GLY A 44 -7.58 2.95 12.43
CA GLY A 44 -9.03 2.90 12.14
C GLY A 44 -9.63 4.08 11.36
N ASP A 45 -9.09 5.29 11.51
CA ASP A 45 -9.61 6.53 10.90
C ASP A 45 -9.55 6.54 9.38
N ILE A 46 -8.64 5.80 8.76
CA ILE A 46 -8.57 5.73 7.29
C ILE A 46 -9.86 5.18 6.67
N VAL A 47 -10.64 4.40 7.41
CA VAL A 47 -11.93 3.88 6.95
C VAL A 47 -12.97 4.98 6.80
N THR A 48 -12.88 6.07 7.58
CA THR A 48 -13.83 7.18 7.49
C THR A 48 -13.49 8.16 6.36
N GLU A 49 -12.23 8.18 5.91
CA GLU A 49 -11.75 9.10 4.88
C GLU A 49 -12.00 8.61 3.45
N LEU A 50 -12.23 7.31 3.27
CA LEU A 50 -12.53 6.73 1.96
C LEU A 50 -14.04 6.42 1.85
N PRO A 51 -14.68 6.69 0.70
CA PRO A 51 -16.08 6.33 0.46
C PRO A 51 -16.23 4.83 0.16
N LEU A 52 -15.65 3.98 1.00
CA LEU A 52 -15.57 2.52 0.85
C LEU A 52 -15.91 1.85 2.17
N ALA A 53 -16.50 0.65 2.08
CA ALA A 53 -16.76 -0.16 3.26
C ALA A 53 -15.46 -0.63 3.95
N GLN A 54 -15.49 -0.75 5.28
CA GLN A 54 -14.35 -1.20 6.09
C GLN A 54 -13.66 -2.48 5.56
N PRO A 55 -14.37 -3.54 5.13
CA PRO A 55 -13.72 -4.75 4.60
C PRO A 55 -12.92 -4.46 3.32
N THR A 56 -13.43 -3.57 2.46
CA THR A 56 -12.76 -3.15 1.21
C THR A 56 -11.50 -2.34 1.51
N VAL A 57 -11.57 -1.40 2.46
CA VAL A 57 -10.40 -0.63 2.90
C VAL A 57 -9.34 -1.56 3.50
N SER A 58 -9.76 -2.51 4.34
CA SER A 58 -8.87 -3.54 4.93
C SER A 58 -8.17 -4.38 3.87
N GLN A 59 -8.88 -4.74 2.79
CA GLN A 59 -8.28 -5.46 1.67
C GLN A 59 -7.22 -4.62 0.94
N HIS A 60 -7.48 -3.34 0.70
CA HIS A 60 -6.50 -2.44 0.08
C HIS A 60 -5.26 -2.25 0.95
N LEU A 61 -5.43 -2.07 2.27
CA LEU A 61 -4.33 -1.97 3.23
C LEU A 61 -3.50 -3.26 3.25
N LYS A 62 -4.15 -4.42 3.23
CA LYS A 62 -3.45 -5.72 3.17
C LYS A 62 -2.61 -5.84 1.90
N GLU A 63 -3.15 -5.44 0.76
CA GLU A 63 -2.43 -5.48 -0.51
C GLU A 63 -1.21 -4.54 -0.53
N LEU A 64 -1.38 -3.31 -0.05
CA LEU A 64 -0.28 -2.35 0.11
C LEU A 64 0.81 -2.90 1.05
N LYS A 65 0.40 -3.49 2.19
CA LYS A 65 1.31 -4.11 3.15
C LYS A 65 2.07 -5.30 2.54
N ASN A 66 1.41 -6.15 1.77
CA ASN A 66 2.03 -7.29 1.11
C ASN A 66 3.13 -6.87 0.11
N THR A 67 2.97 -5.71 -0.51
CA THR A 67 3.98 -5.15 -1.44
C THR A 67 5.11 -4.40 -0.73
N GLY A 68 5.00 -4.20 0.58
CA GLY A 68 5.97 -3.47 1.38
C GLY A 68 5.87 -1.95 1.25
N LEU A 69 4.87 -1.40 0.56
CA LEU A 69 4.66 0.06 0.45
C LEU A 69 4.27 0.70 1.79
N ILE A 70 3.57 -0.06 2.63
CA ILE A 70 3.19 0.36 3.98
C ILE A 70 3.59 -0.71 4.99
N LYS A 71 3.86 -0.28 6.21
CA LYS A 71 4.03 -1.13 7.39
C LYS A 71 2.81 -1.01 8.28
N GLY A 72 2.56 -2.08 9.03
CA GLY A 72 1.45 -2.15 9.97
C GLY A 72 1.94 -2.68 11.31
N ASN A 73 1.91 -1.87 12.37
CA ASN A 73 2.23 -2.28 13.73
C ASN A 73 0.94 -2.45 14.56
N ILE A 74 0.90 -3.42 15.47
CA ILE A 74 -0.25 -3.58 16.37
C ILE A 74 0.02 -2.73 17.61
N GLU A 75 -0.83 -1.74 17.85
CA GLU A 75 -0.80 -0.91 19.05
C GLU A 75 -2.11 -1.10 19.82
N GLY A 76 -2.03 -1.83 20.93
CA GLY A 76 -3.22 -2.22 21.70
C GLY A 76 -4.17 -3.08 20.89
N ASN A 77 -5.39 -2.58 20.65
CA ASN A 77 -6.45 -3.28 19.91
C ASN A 77 -6.58 -2.80 18.45
N THR A 78 -5.68 -1.94 17.98
CA THR A 78 -5.73 -1.31 16.66
C THR A 78 -4.44 -1.57 15.88
N ILE A 79 -4.57 -1.63 14.55
CA ILE A 79 -3.41 -1.70 13.66
C ILE A 79 -3.13 -0.29 13.16
N CYS A 80 -1.91 0.16 13.42
CA CYS A 80 -1.35 1.39 12.92
C CYS A 80 -0.66 1.18 11.58
N TYR A 81 -0.97 2.01 10.58
CA TYR A 81 -0.30 1.98 9.28
C TYR A 81 0.56 3.23 9.04
N PHE A 82 1.71 3.03 8.39
CA PHE A 82 2.63 4.09 7.96
C PHE A 82 3.38 3.69 6.69
N ILE A 83 3.89 4.65 5.94
CA ILE A 83 4.59 4.44 4.67
C ILE A 83 5.99 3.86 4.93
N ASP A 84 6.43 2.93 4.08
CA ASP A 84 7.83 2.50 4.05
C ASP A 84 8.62 3.30 3.01
N GLU A 85 9.35 4.32 3.47
CA GLU A 85 10.18 5.18 2.61
C GLU A 85 11.19 4.36 1.79
N LYS A 86 11.73 3.27 2.36
CA LYS A 86 12.67 2.38 1.66
C LYS A 86 12.03 1.66 0.48
N ALA A 87 10.72 1.49 0.48
CA ALA A 87 9.99 0.92 -0.65
C ALA A 87 9.76 1.98 -1.74
N LEU A 88 9.58 3.24 -1.35
CA LEU A 88 9.47 4.36 -2.29
C LEU A 88 10.79 4.69 -2.98
N ASP A 89 11.94 4.58 -2.31
CA ASP A 89 13.29 4.72 -2.92
C ASP A 89 13.56 3.73 -4.07
N LYS A 90 12.76 2.66 -4.18
CA LYS A 90 12.88 1.66 -5.24
C LYS A 90 12.10 2.02 -6.51
N LEU A 91 11.12 2.93 -6.40
CA LEU A 91 10.36 3.49 -7.53
C LEU A 91 11.21 4.52 -8.27
#